data_AF-A0A514XDH4-F1
#
_entry.id   AF-A0A514XDH4-F1
#
_cell.length_a   1.000
_cell.length_b   1.000
_cell.length_c   1.000
_cell.angle_alpha   90.00
_cell.angle_beta   90.00
_cell.angle_gamma   90.00
#
_symmetry.space_group_name_H-M   'P 1'
#
loop_
_entity.id
_entity.type
_entity.pdbx_description
1 polymer ?
#
loop_
_entity_poly.entity_id
_entity_poly.type
_entity_poly.pdbx_seq_one_letter_code
_entity_poly.pdbx_strand_id
1 'polypeptide(L)'
;MFRNSLMVFALVFISITSLAEEVEMASSSVVQTSPSDEINMSEPPFWMSSYDEFHDLQSVQKEFYLEKLLPYLSGIPGLDPVSKKQLLEASEWHQAWNHIRKKVYMSCQDKARLKTCEEIADIRLQALDILSNQKEENRKANDYIKEEKSKEPAKKKKSK
;
A
#
# COMPACT_ATOMS: atom_id res chain seq x y z
N MET A 1 12.02 -23.07 -71.41
CA MET A 1 10.66 -23.56 -71.09
C MET A 1 10.21 -22.88 -69.81
N PHE A 2 9.34 -21.87 -69.94
CA PHE A 2 8.81 -21.08 -68.82
C PHE A 2 7.68 -21.86 -68.13
N ARG A 3 7.79 -22.12 -66.83
CA ARG A 3 6.71 -22.72 -66.03
C ARG A 3 5.88 -21.60 -65.41
N ASN A 4 4.70 -21.38 -66.00
CA ASN A 4 3.59 -20.67 -65.38
C ASN A 4 3.17 -21.42 -64.12
N SER A 5 3.18 -20.76 -62.96
CA SER A 5 2.54 -21.26 -61.75
C SER A 5 1.46 -20.27 -61.36
N LEU A 6 0.25 -20.58 -61.79
CA LEU A 6 -0.97 -19.81 -61.58
C LEU A 6 -1.39 -19.96 -60.11
N MET A 7 -1.69 -18.82 -59.49
CA MET A 7 -2.29 -18.71 -58.16
C MET A 7 -3.60 -19.50 -58.07
N VAL A 8 -3.77 -20.27 -57.00
CA VAL A 8 -5.06 -20.78 -56.55
C VAL A 8 -5.22 -20.38 -55.08
N PHE A 9 -5.83 -19.22 -54.84
CA PHE A 9 -6.32 -18.85 -53.52
C PHE A 9 -7.72 -19.45 -53.35
N ALA A 10 -7.78 -20.56 -52.62
CA ALA A 10 -9.04 -21.17 -52.19
C ALA A 10 -9.59 -20.39 -50.99
N LEU A 11 -10.76 -19.77 -51.18
CA LEU A 11 -11.61 -19.21 -50.14
C LEU A 11 -12.11 -20.33 -49.23
N VAL A 12 -11.68 -20.37 -47.98
CA VAL A 12 -12.27 -21.22 -46.95
C VAL A 12 -13.38 -20.44 -46.26
N PHE A 13 -14.59 -20.93 -46.47
CA PHE A 13 -15.83 -20.45 -45.89
C PHE A 13 -15.84 -20.68 -44.37
N ILE A 14 -16.19 -19.62 -43.64
CA ILE A 14 -16.42 -19.62 -42.20
C ILE A 14 -17.83 -20.20 -41.96
N SER A 15 -17.90 -21.42 -41.42
CA SER A 15 -19.15 -21.98 -40.92
C SER A 15 -19.39 -21.49 -39.49
N ILE A 16 -20.30 -20.51 -39.35
CA ILE A 16 -20.84 -20.06 -38.07
C ILE A 16 -22.11 -20.88 -37.82
N THR A 17 -22.06 -21.82 -36.87
CA THR A 17 -23.25 -22.50 -36.35
C THR A 17 -23.38 -22.24 -34.86
N SER A 18 -24.29 -21.31 -34.56
CA SER A 18 -25.31 -21.35 -33.51
C SER A 18 -24.95 -22.06 -32.20
N LEU A 19 -24.80 -21.26 -31.14
CA LEU A 19 -25.36 -21.64 -29.83
C LEU A 19 -26.03 -20.39 -29.26
N ALA A 20 -27.35 -20.41 -29.30
CA ALA A 20 -28.20 -19.51 -28.55
C ALA A 20 -28.21 -20.00 -27.10
N GLU A 21 -27.79 -19.17 -26.17
CA GLU A 21 -28.29 -19.23 -24.80
C GLU A 21 -28.34 -17.83 -24.22
N GLU A 22 -29.41 -17.62 -23.48
CA GLU A 22 -29.98 -16.37 -23.02
C GLU A 22 -29.10 -15.69 -21.96
N VAL A 23 -29.32 -14.39 -21.74
CA VAL A 23 -29.47 -13.74 -20.41
C VAL A 23 -29.26 -12.23 -20.57
N GLU A 24 -30.41 -11.56 -20.42
CA GLU A 24 -30.61 -10.25 -19.78
C GLU A 24 -30.10 -8.98 -20.46
N MET A 25 -31.10 -8.18 -20.85
CA MET A 25 -31.02 -6.73 -20.98
C MET A 25 -30.46 -6.13 -19.68
N ALA A 26 -29.17 -5.80 -19.67
CA ALA A 26 -28.62 -4.82 -18.75
C ALA A 26 -28.16 -3.62 -19.57
N SER A 27 -28.91 -2.53 -19.39
CA SER A 27 -28.61 -1.15 -19.77
C SER A 27 -27.15 -0.92 -20.11
N SER A 28 -26.89 -0.57 -21.37
CA SER A 28 -25.66 0.07 -21.81
C SER A 28 -25.61 1.47 -21.18
N SER A 29 -25.34 1.52 -19.88
CA SER A 29 -24.81 2.72 -19.25
C SER A 29 -23.36 2.81 -19.71
N VAL A 30 -23.17 3.51 -20.83
CA VAL A 30 -21.95 4.26 -21.07
C VAL A 30 -21.68 5.02 -19.78
N VAL A 31 -20.77 4.50 -18.95
CA VAL A 31 -20.19 5.27 -17.87
C VAL A 31 -19.41 6.37 -18.58
N GLN A 32 -20.08 7.50 -18.78
CA GLN A 32 -19.42 8.77 -19.00
C GLN A 32 -18.43 8.89 -17.84
N THR A 33 -17.15 8.77 -18.15
CA THR A 33 -16.08 9.23 -17.27
C THR A 33 -16.26 10.74 -17.17
N SER A 34 -17.09 11.16 -16.21
CA SER A 34 -17.25 12.54 -15.79
C SER A 34 -15.86 13.08 -15.48
N PRO A 35 -15.42 14.18 -16.11
CA PRO A 35 -14.10 14.73 -15.89
C PRO A 35 -14.09 15.57 -14.60
N SER A 36 -14.39 14.96 -13.45
CA SER A 36 -14.16 15.49 -12.10
C SER A 36 -14.74 14.57 -11.01
N ASP A 37 -14.46 13.27 -11.04
CA ASP A 37 -14.42 12.55 -9.76
C ASP A 37 -13.13 13.00 -9.08
N GLU A 38 -13.20 14.12 -8.36
CA GLU A 38 -12.13 14.55 -7.47
C GLU A 38 -11.91 13.43 -6.47
N ILE A 39 -10.80 12.71 -6.66
CA ILE A 39 -10.40 11.61 -5.80
C ILE A 39 -10.21 12.17 -4.39
N ASN A 40 -11.18 11.91 -3.51
CA ASN A 40 -11.10 12.33 -2.11
C ASN A 40 -10.17 11.38 -1.34
N MET A 41 -8.90 11.73 -1.24
CA MET A 41 -7.91 11.01 -0.43
C MET A 41 -7.94 11.40 1.06
N SER A 42 -8.89 12.24 1.48
CA SER A 42 -9.09 12.64 2.88
C SER A 42 -10.09 11.75 3.61
N GLU A 43 -10.73 10.82 2.90
CA GLU A 43 -11.66 9.84 3.44
C GLU A 43 -11.06 8.42 3.37
N PRO A 44 -11.51 7.51 4.26
CA PRO A 44 -11.06 6.12 4.21
C PRO A 44 -11.51 5.42 2.91
N PRO A 45 -10.79 4.39 2.44
CA PRO A 45 -9.64 3.73 3.09
C PRO A 45 -8.30 4.46 2.91
N PHE A 46 -7.54 4.57 3.99
CA PHE A 46 -6.22 5.21 4.02
C PHE A 46 -5.10 4.18 3.86
N TRP A 47 -4.83 3.79 2.61
CA TRP A 47 -3.79 2.80 2.31
C TRP A 47 -2.39 3.31 2.69
N MET A 48 -2.01 4.49 2.22
CA MET A 48 -0.69 5.10 2.49
C MET A 48 -0.83 6.37 3.33
N SER A 49 0.17 6.62 4.18
CA SER A 49 0.24 7.79 5.06
C SER A 49 0.13 9.10 4.28
N SER A 50 -0.59 10.08 4.82
CA SER A 50 -0.51 11.45 4.32
C SER A 50 0.89 12.01 4.52
N TYR A 51 1.21 13.12 3.84
CA TYR A 51 2.51 13.78 4.05
C TYR A 51 2.69 14.17 5.50
N ASP A 52 1.69 14.82 6.10
CA ASP A 52 1.75 15.29 7.49
C ASP A 52 1.91 14.12 8.46
N GLU A 53 1.14 13.04 8.27
CA GLU A 53 1.25 11.85 9.12
C GLU A 53 2.64 11.22 9.04
N PHE A 54 3.21 11.10 7.83
CA PHE A 54 4.57 10.61 7.65
C PHE A 54 5.60 11.57 8.26
N HIS A 55 5.42 12.88 8.08
CA HIS A 55 6.36 13.89 8.55
C HIS A 55 6.42 13.92 10.08
N ASP A 56 5.30 13.66 10.75
CA ASP A 56 5.19 13.61 12.21
C ASP A 56 5.77 12.31 12.82
N LEU A 57 6.05 11.29 12.01
CA LEU A 57 6.72 10.07 12.48
C LEU A 57 8.15 10.38 12.98
N GLN A 58 8.58 9.66 14.02
CA GLN A 58 9.97 9.71 14.46
C GLN A 58 10.89 8.95 13.50
N SER A 59 12.20 9.21 13.59
CA SER A 59 13.21 8.60 12.70
C SER A 59 13.10 7.08 12.59
N VAL A 60 12.90 6.37 13.71
CA VAL A 60 12.78 4.91 13.72
C VAL A 60 11.50 4.43 13.03
N GLN A 61 10.38 5.15 13.23
CA GLN A 61 9.11 4.85 12.58
C GLN A 61 9.19 5.11 11.06
N LYS A 62 9.85 6.21 10.67
CA LYS A 62 10.09 6.55 9.25
C LYS A 62 10.93 5.48 8.57
N GLU A 63 12.03 5.05 9.19
CA GLU A 63 12.90 4.02 8.63
C GLU A 63 12.15 2.69 8.45
N PHE A 64 11.45 2.24 9.50
CA PHE A 64 10.59 1.05 9.41
C PHE A 64 9.55 1.18 8.29
N TYR A 65 8.83 2.31 8.25
CA TYR A 65 7.76 2.53 7.29
C TYR A 65 8.28 2.45 5.85
N LEU A 66 9.36 3.19 5.54
CA LEU A 66 9.92 3.23 4.19
C LEU A 66 10.51 1.88 3.76
N GLU A 67 11.19 1.16 4.66
CA GLU A 67 11.76 -0.15 4.37
C GLU A 67 10.69 -1.19 4.08
N LYS A 68 9.62 -1.21 4.89
CA LYS A 68 8.52 -2.16 4.72
C LYS A 68 7.61 -1.81 3.56
N LEU A 69 7.43 -0.53 3.24
CA LEU A 69 6.56 -0.09 2.15
C LEU A 69 7.15 -0.41 0.77
N LEU A 70 8.48 -0.33 0.63
CA LEU A 70 9.18 -0.44 -0.65
C LEU A 70 8.82 -1.68 -1.51
N PRO A 71 8.77 -2.92 -0.95
CA PRO A 71 8.46 -4.11 -1.75
C PRO A 71 7.04 -4.07 -2.33
N TYR A 72 6.09 -3.47 -1.61
CA TYR A 72 4.68 -3.41 -2.04
C TYR A 72 4.47 -2.35 -3.13
N LEU A 73 5.22 -1.24 -3.07
CA LEU A 73 5.17 -0.21 -4.12
C LEU A 73 5.64 -0.72 -5.48
N SER A 74 6.61 -1.64 -5.52
CA SER A 74 7.05 -2.24 -6.79
C SER A 74 5.97 -3.04 -7.52
N GLY A 75 4.92 -3.50 -6.82
CA GLY A 75 3.79 -4.24 -7.39
C GLY A 75 2.66 -3.35 -7.91
N ILE A 76 2.77 -2.03 -7.80
CA ILE A 76 1.69 -1.09 -8.14
C ILE A 76 1.78 -0.69 -9.63
N PRO A 77 0.79 -1.05 -10.45
CA PRO A 77 0.77 -0.65 -11.86
C PRO A 77 0.72 0.87 -12.03
N GLY A 78 1.52 1.39 -12.95
CA GLY A 78 1.61 2.83 -13.24
C GLY A 78 2.40 3.63 -12.20
N LEU A 79 2.90 2.98 -11.14
CA LEU A 79 3.96 3.53 -10.31
C LEU A 79 5.29 3.10 -10.92
N ASP A 80 6.11 4.07 -11.32
CA ASP A 80 7.47 3.78 -11.75
C ASP A 80 8.20 3.10 -10.58
N PRO A 81 9.14 2.16 -10.84
CA PRO A 81 9.88 1.51 -9.77
C PRO A 81 10.47 2.55 -8.81
N VAL A 82 9.91 2.62 -7.61
CA VAL A 82 10.35 3.57 -6.59
C VAL A 82 11.48 2.89 -5.83
N SER A 83 12.69 3.42 -5.94
CA SER A 83 13.82 3.03 -5.09
C SER A 83 13.69 3.64 -3.69
N LYS A 84 14.38 3.07 -2.69
CA LYS A 84 14.47 3.65 -1.33
C LYS A 84 14.88 5.13 -1.37
N LYS A 85 15.82 5.47 -2.26
CA LYS A 85 16.30 6.85 -2.46
C LYS A 85 15.20 7.77 -2.97
N GLN A 86 14.44 7.36 -3.98
CA GLN A 86 13.34 8.16 -4.52
C GLN A 86 12.19 8.32 -3.51
N LEU A 87 11.93 7.29 -2.70
CA LEU A 87 10.92 7.38 -1.65
C LEU A 87 11.34 8.34 -0.53
N LEU A 88 12.63 8.31 -0.15
CA LEU A 88 13.22 9.29 0.78
C LEU A 88 13.13 10.71 0.22
N GLU A 89 13.57 10.92 -1.02
CA GLU A 89 13.48 12.22 -1.69
C GLU A 89 12.02 12.71 -1.78
N ALA A 90 11.08 11.82 -2.12
CA ALA A 90 9.67 12.16 -2.17
C ALA A 90 9.13 12.55 -0.80
N SER A 91 9.65 11.97 0.28
CA SER A 91 9.23 12.28 1.65
C SER A 91 9.66 13.67 2.14
N GLU A 92 10.62 14.30 1.46
CA GLU A 92 11.01 15.69 1.71
C GLU A 92 10.02 16.70 1.07
N TRP A 93 9.29 16.28 0.03
CA TRP A 93 8.45 17.17 -0.77
C TRP A 93 6.97 16.75 -0.79
N HIS A 94 6.10 17.59 -0.21
CA HIS A 94 4.65 17.33 -0.11
C HIS A 94 3.99 16.88 -1.43
N GLN A 95 4.36 17.52 -2.56
CA GLN A 95 3.80 17.17 -3.87
C GLN A 95 4.26 15.79 -4.37
N ALA A 96 5.53 15.45 -4.19
CA ALA A 96 6.08 14.17 -4.62
C ALA A 96 5.50 13.02 -3.80
N TRP A 97 5.40 13.19 -2.48
CA TRP A 97 4.74 12.23 -1.60
C TRP A 97 3.28 11.98 -1.98
N ASN A 98 2.51 13.07 -2.17
CA ASN A 98 1.11 12.96 -2.54
C ASN A 98 0.91 12.36 -3.93
N HIS A 99 1.85 12.54 -4.86
CA HIS A 99 1.80 11.89 -6.16
C HIS A 99 1.91 10.36 -6.04
N ILE A 100 2.84 9.87 -5.22
CA ILE A 100 2.97 8.43 -4.92
C ILE A 100 1.70 7.93 -4.23
N ARG A 101 1.25 8.63 -3.18
CA ARG A 101 0.03 8.29 -2.44
C ARG A 101 -1.20 8.20 -3.34
N LYS A 102 -1.36 9.13 -4.30
CA LYS A 102 -2.46 9.12 -5.26
C LYS A 102 -2.40 7.90 -6.18
N LYS A 103 -1.21 7.53 -6.68
CA LYS A 103 -1.05 6.33 -7.51
C LYS A 103 -1.38 5.05 -6.74
N VAL A 104 -0.92 4.95 -5.48
CA VAL A 104 -1.29 3.85 -4.58
C VAL A 104 -2.80 3.80 -4.43
N TYR A 105 -3.43 4.92 -4.08
CA TYR A 105 -4.87 5.01 -3.88
C TYR A 105 -5.65 4.56 -5.13
N MET A 106 -5.27 5.03 -6.31
CA MET A 106 -5.86 4.63 -7.60
C MET A 106 -5.69 3.15 -7.88
N SER A 107 -4.50 2.61 -7.67
CA SER A 107 -4.27 1.18 -7.86
C SER A 107 -5.06 0.31 -6.88
N CYS A 108 -5.36 0.84 -5.69
CA CYS A 108 -6.08 0.13 -4.65
C CYS A 108 -7.60 0.18 -4.79
N GLN A 109 -8.11 0.90 -5.80
CA GLN A 109 -9.52 0.78 -6.19
C GLN A 109 -9.82 -0.53 -6.94
N ASP A 110 -8.80 -1.14 -7.53
CA ASP A 110 -8.89 -2.44 -8.18
C ASP A 110 -8.95 -3.57 -7.14
N LYS A 111 -10.08 -4.30 -7.10
CA LYS A 111 -10.31 -5.41 -6.18
C LYS A 111 -9.27 -6.54 -6.30
N ALA A 112 -8.62 -6.69 -7.45
CA ALA A 112 -7.59 -7.71 -7.64
C ALA A 112 -6.35 -7.51 -6.75
N ARG A 113 -6.16 -6.31 -6.18
CA ARG A 113 -4.98 -5.92 -5.40
C ARG A 113 -5.31 -5.55 -3.95
N LEU A 114 -6.54 -5.81 -3.52
CA LEU A 114 -7.02 -5.40 -2.20
C LEU A 114 -6.09 -5.89 -1.08
N LYS A 115 -5.61 -7.14 -1.16
CA LYS A 115 -4.68 -7.70 -0.17
C LYS A 115 -3.37 -6.91 -0.06
N THR A 116 -2.76 -6.55 -1.19
CA THR A 116 -1.53 -5.73 -1.20
C THR A 116 -1.79 -4.35 -0.60
N CYS A 117 -2.96 -3.77 -0.86
CA CYS A 117 -3.37 -2.50 -0.31
C CYS A 117 -3.61 -2.56 1.20
N GLU A 118 -4.26 -3.62 1.69
CA GLU A 118 -4.42 -3.93 3.11
C GLU A 118 -3.05 -4.08 3.80
N GLU A 119 -2.11 -4.80 3.18
CA GLU A 119 -0.73 -4.91 3.71
C GLU A 119 -0.04 -3.54 3.79
N ILE A 120 -0.25 -2.65 2.81
CA ILE A 120 0.27 -1.27 2.85
C ILE A 120 -0.37 -0.46 3.99
N ALA A 121 -1.68 -0.59 4.23
CA ALA A 121 -2.36 0.03 5.37
C ALA A 121 -1.86 -0.52 6.71
N ASP A 122 -1.63 -1.82 6.82
CA ASP A 122 -1.12 -2.45 8.04
C ASP A 122 0.29 -1.94 8.38
N ILE A 123 1.14 -1.72 7.37
CA ILE A 123 2.46 -1.12 7.57
C ILE A 123 2.35 0.30 8.14
N ARG A 124 1.39 1.09 7.66
CA ARG A 124 1.10 2.43 8.20
C ARG A 124 0.71 2.36 9.67
N LEU A 125 -0.22 1.47 10.02
CA LEU A 125 -0.67 1.30 11.41
C LEU A 125 0.48 0.82 12.32
N GLN A 126 1.28 -0.14 11.85
CA GLN A 126 2.45 -0.61 12.60
C GLN A 126 3.47 0.50 12.83
N ALA A 127 3.76 1.33 11.82
CA ALA A 127 4.69 2.44 11.97
C ALA A 127 4.22 3.42 13.06
N LEU A 128 2.92 3.72 13.12
CA LEU A 128 2.33 4.57 14.17
C LEU A 128 2.44 3.94 15.57
N ASP A 129 2.37 2.61 15.67
CA ASP A 129 2.30 1.89 16.95
C ASP A 129 3.67 1.52 17.56
N ILE A 130 4.78 1.57 16.80
CA ILE A 130 6.13 1.22 17.30
C ILE A 130 6.47 1.90 18.63
N LEU A 131 6.21 3.21 18.75
CA LEU A 131 6.56 3.96 19.95
C LEU A 131 5.53 3.81 21.08
N SER A 132 4.26 3.57 20.72
CA SER A 132 3.22 3.24 21.68
C SER A 132 3.60 1.97 22.45
N ASN A 133 4.05 0.95 21.71
CA ASN A 133 4.52 -0.31 22.29
C ASN A 133 5.81 -0.14 23.11
N GLN A 134 6.80 0.59 22.61
CA GLN A 134 8.03 0.87 23.38
C GLN A 134 7.77 1.65 24.67
N LYS A 135 6.84 2.62 24.65
CA LYS A 135 6.47 3.39 25.85
C LYS A 135 5.81 2.50 26.89
N GLU A 136 4.92 1.59 26.47
CA GLU A 136 4.24 0.67 27.37
C GLU A 136 5.18 -0.40 27.93
N GLU A 137 6.09 -0.94 27.11
CA GLU A 137 7.14 -1.86 27.57
C GLU A 137 8.06 -1.21 28.61
N ASN A 138 8.49 0.03 28.35
CA ASN A 138 9.29 0.81 29.31
C ASN A 138 8.52 1.12 30.60
N ARG A 139 7.20 1.35 30.52
CA ARG A 139 6.37 1.52 31.72
C ARG A 139 6.33 0.25 32.55
N LYS A 140 6.02 -0.89 31.92
CA LYS A 140 6.00 -2.21 32.58
C LYS A 140 7.33 -2.57 33.22
N ALA A 141 8.45 -2.32 32.51
CA ALA A 141 9.78 -2.56 33.04
C ALA A 141 10.10 -1.68 34.27
N ASN A 142 9.71 -0.41 34.24
CA ASN A 142 9.88 0.50 35.38
C ASN A 142 9.02 0.11 36.58
N ASP A 143 7.80 -0.37 36.35
CA ASP A 143 6.90 -0.82 37.42
C ASP A 143 7.46 -2.11 38.07
N TYR A 144 8.00 -3.05 37.28
CA TYR A 144 8.72 -4.22 37.80
C TYR A 144 9.93 -3.84 38.68
N ILE A 145 10.77 -2.91 38.23
CA ILE A 145 11.95 -2.45 39.00
C ILE A 145 11.53 -1.77 40.32
N LYS A 146 10.43 -1.01 40.31
CA LYS A 146 9.90 -0.40 41.54
C LYS A 146 9.38 -1.44 42.52
N GLU A 147 8.69 -2.47 42.04
CA GLU A 147 8.24 -3.58 42.89
C GLU A 147 9.38 -4.42 43.46
N GLU A 148 10.46 -4.65 42.71
CA GLU A 148 11.65 -5.32 43.25
C GLU A 148 12.36 -4.47 44.32
N LYS A 149 12.52 -3.16 44.08
CA LYS A 149 13.13 -2.25 45.06
C LYS A 149 12.30 -2.10 46.34
N SER A 150 10.98 -2.25 46.28
CA SER A 150 10.14 -2.23 47.49
C SER A 150 10.20 -3.54 48.29
N LYS A 151 10.69 -4.63 47.68
CA LYS A 151 10.83 -5.95 48.32
C LYS A 151 12.23 -6.20 48.90
N GLU A 152 13.21 -5.34 48.62
CA GLU A 152 14.56 -5.46 49.19
C GLU A 152 14.56 -4.99 50.67
N PRO A 153 14.84 -5.88 51.64
CA PRO A 153 14.84 -5.49 53.05
C PRO A 153 16.01 -4.54 53.32
N ALA A 154 15.70 -3.39 53.92
CA ALA A 154 16.69 -2.42 54.38
C ALA A 154 17.74 -3.12 55.25
N LYS A 155 18.92 -3.41 54.69
CA LYS A 155 20.06 -3.94 55.44
C LYS A 155 20.43 -2.89 56.49
N LYS A 156 20.02 -3.17 57.73
CA LYS A 156 20.36 -2.41 58.94
C LYS A 156 21.87 -2.16 58.95
N LYS A 157 22.28 -0.89 58.82
CA LYS A 157 23.60 -0.42 59.28
C LYS A 157 23.75 -0.80 60.75
N LYS A 158 24.47 -1.87 61.05
CA LYS A 158 25.05 -2.06 62.38
C LYS A 158 26.25 -1.15 62.46
N SER A 159 26.04 -0.01 63.10
CA SER A 159 27.10 0.82 63.65
C SER A 159 27.56 0.21 64.96
N LYS A 160 28.88 0.26 65.17
CA LYS A 160 29.64 0.05 66.40
C LYS A 160 30.12 -1.38 66.67
#